data_AF-A0A0K8RCE4-F1
#
_entry.id   AF-A0A0K8RCE4-F1
#
_cell.length_a   1.000
_cell.length_b   1.000
_cell.length_c   1.000
_cell.angle_alpha   90.00
_cell.angle_beta   90.00
_cell.angle_gamma   90.00
#
_symmetry.space_group_name_H-M   'P 1'
#
loop_
_entity.id
_entity.type
_entity.pdbx_description
1 polymer ?
#
loop_
_entity_poly.entity_id
_entity_poly.type
_entity_poly.pdbx_seq_one_letter_code
_entity_poly.pdbx_strand_id
1 'polypeptide(L)'
;MLIITFFMLLLAPTIQNGVITGNTVEQRECMDLIKRGGDIACKLTGQGNYRTMSVSNCWVSCTTKFAYFSLPHRECERIFGVESWAGFQEVFKTLPPYGYENCDDEDKETLTNWVHRWTELRDKSKDYSCSKDNKVD
;
A
#
# COMPACT_ATOMS: atom_id res chain seq x y z
N MET A 1 19.18 26.64 10.35
CA MET A 1 18.47 25.35 10.19
C MET A 1 17.09 25.45 9.52
N LEU A 2 16.62 26.65 9.10
CA LEU A 2 15.43 26.82 8.24
C LEU A 2 15.72 26.68 6.74
N ILE A 3 16.99 26.77 6.35
CA ILE A 3 17.40 26.79 4.93
C ILE A 3 17.40 25.39 4.32
N ILE A 4 17.73 24.36 5.10
CA ILE A 4 17.78 22.96 4.64
C ILE A 4 16.37 22.42 4.42
N THR A 5 15.43 22.77 5.30
CA THR A 5 14.00 22.41 5.16
C THR A 5 13.37 23.04 3.93
N PHE A 6 13.73 24.28 3.59
CA PHE A 6 13.22 24.95 2.39
C PHE A 6 13.73 24.30 1.09
N PHE A 7 14.97 23.81 1.07
CA PHE A 7 15.55 23.16 -0.11
C PHE A 7 14.92 21.79 -0.40
N MET A 8 14.54 21.02 0.63
CA MET A 8 13.83 19.75 0.44
C MET A 8 12.39 19.94 -0.05
N LEU A 9 11.75 21.06 0.32
CA LEU A 9 10.44 21.47 -0.21
C LEU A 9 10.51 21.95 -1.67
N LEU A 10 11.64 22.53 -2.09
CA LEU A 10 11.84 23.06 -3.45
C LEU A 10 12.25 21.99 -4.48
N LEU A 11 12.76 20.84 -4.03
CA LEU A 11 13.08 19.69 -4.89
C LEU A 11 11.89 18.74 -5.07
N ALA A 12 10.72 19.07 -4.50
CA ALA A 12 9.47 18.43 -4.90
C ALA A 12 9.28 18.66 -6.41
N PRO A 13 8.86 17.64 -7.17
CA PRO A 13 8.62 17.81 -8.60
C PRO A 13 7.67 18.99 -8.81
N THR A 14 7.95 19.81 -9.82
CA THR A 14 7.18 21.02 -10.18
C THR A 14 5.68 20.72 -10.20
N ILE A 15 4.97 21.08 -9.13
CA ILE A 15 3.51 20.97 -9.04
C ILE A 15 2.95 22.15 -9.81
N GLN A 16 2.80 21.96 -11.11
CA GLN A 16 2.03 22.85 -11.95
C GLN A 16 0.56 22.75 -11.49
N ASN A 17 0.07 23.82 -10.86
CA ASN A 17 -1.33 24.09 -10.57
C ASN A 17 -2.00 23.34 -9.40
N GLY A 18 -1.44 23.40 -8.18
CA GLY A 18 -2.22 23.46 -6.93
C GLY A 18 -3.31 22.40 -6.69
N VAL A 19 -3.24 21.28 -7.40
CA VAL A 19 -4.15 20.15 -7.35
C VAL A 19 -3.24 18.95 -7.48
N ILE A 20 -2.93 18.30 -6.34
CA ILE A 20 -2.47 16.90 -6.37
C ILE A 20 -3.72 16.10 -6.75
N THR A 21 -4.08 16.14 -8.02
CA THR A 21 -5.11 15.28 -8.59
C THR A 21 -4.52 13.90 -8.50
N GLY A 22 -4.92 13.18 -7.45
CA GLY A 22 -4.52 11.81 -7.24
C GLY A 22 -5.08 10.92 -8.36
N ASN A 23 -4.31 10.81 -9.44
CA ASN A 23 -4.47 9.90 -10.59
C ASN A 23 -3.16 9.84 -11.40
N THR A 24 -1.99 10.01 -10.76
CA THR A 24 -0.71 9.84 -11.46
C THR A 24 -0.54 8.37 -11.87
N VAL A 25 0.33 8.10 -12.86
CA VAL A 25 0.66 6.72 -13.25
C VAL A 25 1.22 5.94 -12.07
N GLU A 26 2.04 6.58 -11.24
CA GLU A 26 2.69 6.00 -10.07
C GLU A 26 1.69 5.65 -8.96
N GLN A 27 0.76 6.54 -8.62
CA GLN A 27 -0.28 6.22 -7.64
C GLN A 27 -1.10 4.98 -8.03
N ARG A 28 -1.33 4.78 -9.35
CA ARG A 28 -2.02 3.59 -9.84
C ARG A 28 -1.20 2.32 -9.61
N GLU A 29 0.12 2.40 -9.68
CA GLU A 29 1.03 1.27 -9.48
C GLU A 29 0.94 0.71 -8.06
N CYS A 30 1.11 1.55 -7.03
CA CYS A 30 1.00 1.10 -5.63
C CYS A 30 -0.41 0.61 -5.30
N MET A 31 -1.45 1.28 -5.78
CA MET A 31 -2.83 0.82 -5.60
C MET A 31 -3.10 -0.53 -6.27
N ASP A 32 -2.50 -0.80 -7.41
CA ASP A 32 -2.63 -2.09 -8.11
C ASP A 32 -1.84 -3.19 -7.40
N LEU A 33 -0.68 -2.89 -6.82
CA LEU A 33 0.03 -3.82 -5.93
C LEU A 33 -0.79 -4.15 -4.68
N ILE A 34 -1.39 -3.16 -4.02
CA ILE A 34 -2.29 -3.34 -2.87
C ILE A 34 -3.47 -4.26 -3.23
N LYS A 35 -4.15 -3.99 -4.35
CA LYS A 35 -5.25 -4.83 -4.82
C LYS A 35 -4.78 -6.25 -5.11
N ARG A 36 -3.64 -6.40 -5.79
CA ARG A 36 -3.09 -7.72 -6.17
C ARG A 36 -2.73 -8.56 -4.96
N GLY A 37 -1.95 -8.02 -4.02
CA GLY A 37 -1.56 -8.77 -2.82
C GLY A 37 -2.77 -9.05 -1.92
N GLY A 38 -3.70 -8.11 -1.82
CA GLY A 38 -4.94 -8.31 -1.06
C GLY A 38 -5.82 -9.38 -1.67
N ASP A 39 -5.92 -9.43 -3.01
CA ASP A 39 -6.69 -10.46 -3.70
C ASP A 39 -6.09 -11.85 -3.51
N ILE A 40 -4.76 -11.97 -3.53
CA ILE A 40 -4.06 -13.22 -3.21
C ILE A 40 -4.37 -13.65 -1.77
N ALA A 41 -4.23 -12.75 -0.79
CA ALA A 41 -4.47 -13.04 0.62
C ALA A 41 -5.93 -13.48 0.88
N CYS A 42 -6.89 -12.76 0.29
CA CYS A 42 -8.31 -13.06 0.41
C CYS A 42 -8.66 -14.43 -0.20
N LYS A 43 -8.14 -14.74 -1.39
CA LYS A 43 -8.39 -16.03 -2.05
C LYS A 43 -7.75 -17.19 -1.32
N LEU A 44 -6.50 -17.00 -0.88
CA LEU A 44 -5.76 -18.01 -0.13
C LEU A 44 -6.48 -18.45 1.14
N THR A 45 -7.18 -17.52 1.79
CA THR A 45 -7.95 -17.79 3.01
C THR A 45 -9.43 -18.12 2.75
N GLY A 46 -9.87 -18.21 1.50
CA GLY A 46 -11.26 -18.52 1.16
C GLY A 46 -12.26 -17.39 1.45
N GLN A 47 -11.80 -16.14 1.59
CA GLN A 47 -12.67 -14.97 1.84
C GLN A 47 -13.23 -14.32 0.56
N GLY A 48 -12.97 -14.91 -0.61
CA GLY A 48 -13.27 -14.30 -1.91
C GLY A 48 -12.15 -13.37 -2.38
N ASN A 49 -12.50 -12.23 -2.94
CA ASN A 49 -11.56 -11.32 -3.60
C ASN A 49 -11.24 -10.12 -2.71
N TYR A 50 -10.24 -9.32 -3.10
CA TYR A 50 -10.06 -7.98 -2.55
C TYR A 50 -11.33 -7.14 -2.72
N ARG A 51 -11.72 -6.41 -1.68
CA ARG A 51 -12.89 -5.50 -1.71
C ARG A 51 -12.51 -4.04 -1.50
N THR A 52 -11.83 -3.75 -0.40
CA THR A 52 -11.45 -2.38 -0.02
C THR A 52 -10.31 -2.42 1.00
N MET A 53 -9.70 -1.28 1.28
CA MET A 53 -8.73 -1.10 2.35
C MET A 53 -9.22 -0.09 3.38
N SER A 54 -8.69 -0.19 4.59
CA SER A 54 -8.85 0.84 5.62
C SER A 54 -7.49 1.44 5.89
N VAL A 55 -7.33 2.72 5.54
CA VAL A 55 -6.09 3.45 5.84
C VAL A 55 -5.92 3.62 7.35
N SER A 56 -7.00 3.92 8.08
CA SER A 56 -6.95 4.08 9.54
C SER A 56 -6.52 2.82 10.30
N ASN A 57 -6.90 1.64 9.82
CA ASN A 57 -6.49 0.35 10.43
C ASN A 57 -5.30 -0.30 9.70
N CYS A 58 -4.81 0.31 8.63
CA CYS A 58 -3.79 -0.19 7.73
C CYS A 58 -3.95 -1.65 7.32
N TRP A 59 -5.11 -2.00 6.77
CA TRP A 59 -5.39 -3.35 6.28
C TRP A 59 -6.21 -3.35 4.99
N VAL A 60 -6.22 -4.49 4.32
CA VAL A 60 -7.20 -4.82 3.27
C VAL A 60 -8.29 -5.72 3.82
N SER A 61 -9.45 -5.66 3.18
CA SER A 61 -10.63 -6.46 3.48
C SER A 61 -11.11 -7.20 2.24
N CYS A 62 -11.75 -8.33 2.49
CA CYS A 62 -12.22 -9.23 1.44
C CYS A 62 -13.72 -9.09 1.19
N THR A 63 -14.21 -9.74 0.13
CA THR A 63 -15.65 -9.80 -0.18
C THR A 63 -16.43 -10.35 1.03
N THR A 64 -15.95 -11.45 1.60
CA THR A 64 -16.42 -12.02 2.86
C THR A 64 -15.65 -11.40 4.02
N LYS A 65 -16.33 -10.97 5.09
CA LYS A 65 -15.71 -10.20 6.18
C LYS A 65 -15.34 -11.06 7.39
N PHE A 66 -14.34 -11.93 7.27
CA PHE A 66 -13.92 -12.77 8.41
C PHE A 66 -12.48 -12.55 8.87
N ALA A 67 -11.59 -12.07 8.00
CA ALA A 67 -10.26 -11.60 8.39
C ALA A 67 -9.83 -10.37 7.60
N TYR A 68 -8.84 -9.70 8.15
CA TYR A 68 -8.20 -8.52 7.59
C TYR A 68 -6.71 -8.80 7.44
N PHE A 69 -6.11 -8.28 6.38
CA PHE A 69 -4.69 -8.49 6.11
C PHE A 69 -3.97 -7.16 6.15
N SER A 70 -2.99 -7.04 7.06
CA SER A 70 -2.22 -5.82 7.24
C SER A 70 -1.47 -5.45 5.97
N LEU A 71 -1.55 -4.17 5.62
CA LEU A 71 -0.65 -3.54 4.67
C LEU A 71 0.69 -3.25 5.37
N PRO A 72 1.78 -3.07 4.62
CA PRO A 72 3.01 -2.51 5.18
C PRO A 72 2.69 -1.13 5.80
N HIS A 73 3.15 -0.88 7.02
CA HIS A 73 2.67 0.25 7.83
C HIS A 73 2.93 1.60 7.17
N ARG A 74 4.12 1.77 6.58
CA ARG A 74 4.57 2.95 5.83
C ARG A 74 3.54 3.43 4.80
N GLU A 75 2.88 2.49 4.12
CA GLU A 75 1.89 2.82 3.09
C GLU A 75 0.73 3.64 3.65
N CYS A 76 0.35 3.41 4.91
CA CYS A 76 -0.76 4.08 5.57
C CYS A 76 -0.31 5.29 6.41
N GLU A 77 0.99 5.58 6.43
CA GLU A 77 1.55 6.79 7.02
C GLU A 77 1.61 7.89 5.96
N ARG A 78 1.56 9.15 6.41
CA ARG A 78 1.76 10.29 5.53
C ARG A 78 3.25 10.51 5.30
N ILE A 79 3.63 10.92 4.09
CA ILE A 79 5.04 11.06 3.69
C ILE A 79 5.84 12.09 4.50
N PHE A 80 5.17 12.96 5.24
CA PHE A 80 5.80 13.94 6.13
C PHE A 80 5.36 13.75 7.57
N GLY A 81 6.27 14.02 8.50
CA GLY A 81 5.98 14.10 9.92
C GLY A 81 4.97 15.21 10.26
N VAL A 82 4.27 15.04 11.38
CA VAL A 82 3.15 15.91 11.80
C VAL A 82 3.59 17.37 11.94
N GLU A 83 4.84 17.62 12.31
CA GLU A 83 5.44 18.94 12.42
C GLU A 83 5.44 19.72 11.09
N SER A 84 5.40 19.02 9.96
CA SER A 84 5.39 19.62 8.62
C SER A 84 3.97 19.79 8.05
N TRP A 85 2.94 19.23 8.69
CA TRP A 85 1.58 19.19 8.13
C TRP A 85 0.96 20.58 7.99
N ALA A 86 1.12 21.44 9.01
CA ALA A 86 0.57 22.79 8.96
C ALA A 86 1.15 23.60 7.78
N GLY A 87 2.47 23.50 7.56
CA GLY A 87 3.14 24.16 6.43
C GLY A 87 2.69 23.60 5.09
N PHE A 88 2.60 22.28 4.97
CA PHE A 88 2.11 21.63 3.76
C PHE A 88 0.66 22.04 3.45
N GLN A 89 -0.22 22.03 4.45
CA GLN A 89 -1.62 22.45 4.30
C GLN A 89 -1.75 23.91 3.91
N GLU A 90 -0.89 24.81 4.41
CA GLU A 90 -0.94 26.22 4.02
C GLU A 90 -0.64 26.41 2.52
N VAL A 91 0.29 25.64 1.98
CA VAL A 91 0.71 25.73 0.58
C VAL A 91 -0.23 24.98 -0.36
N PHE A 92 -0.58 23.73 -0.05
CA PHE A 92 -1.28 22.82 -0.95
C PHE A 92 -2.78 22.66 -0.65
N LYS A 93 -3.26 23.21 0.47
CA LYS A 93 -4.65 23.12 0.94
C LYS A 93 -5.17 21.68 1.12
N THR A 94 -4.26 20.71 1.20
CA THR A 94 -4.51 19.28 1.47
C THR A 94 -3.53 18.77 2.52
N LEU A 95 -3.80 17.62 3.13
CA LEU A 95 -2.81 16.92 3.95
C LEU A 95 -1.74 16.27 3.05
N PRO A 96 -0.51 16.06 3.55
CA PRO A 96 0.49 15.29 2.81
C PRO A 96 -0.06 13.93 2.38
N PRO A 97 0.25 13.43 1.18
CA PRO A 97 -0.24 12.13 0.73
C PRO A 97 0.22 11.00 1.66
N TYR A 98 -0.51 9.90 1.65
CA TYR A 98 -0.05 8.63 2.21
C TYR A 98 1.09 8.03 1.38
N GLY A 99 1.89 7.12 1.93
CA GLY A 99 2.95 6.40 1.20
C GLY A 99 2.44 5.84 -0.13
N TYR A 100 1.36 5.04 -0.10
CA TYR A 100 0.79 4.47 -1.33
C TYR A 100 0.26 5.51 -2.33
N GLU A 101 -0.06 6.73 -1.88
CA GLU A 101 -0.57 7.82 -2.73
C GLU A 101 0.56 8.55 -3.44
N ASN A 102 1.69 8.74 -2.74
CA ASN A 102 2.91 9.29 -3.32
C ASN A 102 3.60 8.25 -4.22
N CYS A 103 3.60 6.99 -3.78
CA CYS A 103 4.14 5.82 -4.47
C CYS A 103 5.57 6.03 -4.96
N ASP A 104 6.48 6.33 -4.04
CA ASP A 104 7.91 6.40 -4.36
C ASP A 104 8.50 5.00 -4.61
N ASP A 105 9.76 4.93 -5.03
CA ASP A 105 10.41 3.64 -5.34
C ASP A 105 10.50 2.72 -4.11
N GLU A 106 10.60 3.27 -2.90
CA GLU A 106 10.60 2.51 -1.65
C GLU A 106 9.19 1.95 -1.34
N ASP A 107 8.12 2.69 -1.66
CA ASP A 107 6.73 2.22 -1.53
C ASP A 107 6.47 1.08 -2.53
N LYS A 108 6.92 1.26 -3.78
CA LYS A 108 6.82 0.23 -4.83
C LYS A 108 7.56 -1.04 -4.44
N GLU A 109 8.79 -0.93 -3.94
CA GLU A 109 9.57 -2.07 -3.48
C GLU A 109 8.87 -2.77 -2.29
N THR A 110 8.42 -1.99 -1.32
CA THR A 110 7.73 -2.48 -0.12
C THR A 110 6.47 -3.26 -0.48
N LEU A 111 5.62 -2.70 -1.34
CA LEU A 111 4.40 -3.34 -1.81
C LEU A 111 4.68 -4.54 -2.73
N THR A 112 5.72 -4.48 -3.57
CA THR A 112 6.15 -5.62 -4.40
C THR A 112 6.58 -6.79 -3.52
N ASN A 113 7.36 -6.53 -2.48
CA ASN A 113 7.77 -7.54 -1.50
C ASN A 113 6.57 -8.10 -0.73
N TRP A 114 5.60 -7.27 -0.38
CA TRP A 114 4.35 -7.71 0.25
C TRP A 114 3.53 -8.63 -0.67
N VAL A 115 3.37 -8.29 -1.95
CA VAL A 115 2.74 -9.16 -2.97
C VAL A 115 3.50 -10.48 -3.12
N HIS A 116 4.84 -10.41 -3.16
CA HIS A 116 5.70 -11.58 -3.30
C HIS A 116 5.50 -12.55 -2.12
N ARG A 117 5.50 -12.07 -0.88
CA ARG A 117 5.26 -12.90 0.31
C ARG A 117 3.90 -13.62 0.28
N TRP A 118 2.84 -12.93 -0.13
CA TRP A 118 1.52 -13.57 -0.29
C TRP A 118 1.51 -14.61 -1.42
N THR A 119 2.23 -14.34 -2.50
CA THR A 119 2.40 -15.27 -3.61
C THR A 119 3.12 -16.55 -3.15
N GLU A 120 4.22 -16.42 -2.41
CA GLU A 120 4.95 -17.55 -1.84
C GLU A 120 4.08 -18.38 -0.89
N LEU A 121 3.31 -17.72 -0.01
CA LEU A 121 2.41 -18.40 0.92
C LEU A 121 1.36 -19.22 0.17
N ARG A 122 0.77 -18.66 -0.89
CA ARG A 122 -0.19 -19.36 -1.75
C ARG A 122 0.44 -20.56 -2.46
N ASP A 123 1.68 -20.44 -2.92
CA ASP A 123 2.32 -21.54 -3.63
C ASP A 123 2.72 -22.66 -2.67
N LYS A 124 3.29 -22.33 -1.50
CA LYS A 124 3.54 -23.29 -0.42
C LYS A 124 2.26 -23.96 0.07
N SER A 125 1.14 -23.24 0.18
CA SER A 125 -0.12 -23.84 0.65
C SER A 125 -0.64 -24.94 -0.27
N LYS A 126 -0.34 -24.88 -1.58
CA LYS A 126 -0.70 -25.95 -2.53
C LYS A 126 0.05 -27.24 -2.19
N ASP A 127 1.35 -27.14 -1.90
CA ASP A 127 2.19 -28.29 -1.54
C ASP A 127 1.68 -28.98 -0.27
N TYR A 128 1.30 -28.19 0.74
CA TYR A 128 0.77 -28.74 2.00
C TYR A 128 -0.67 -29.25 1.87
N SER A 129 -1.50 -28.66 1.01
CA SER A 129 -2.89 -29.10 0.81
C SER A 129 -2.98 -30.39 0.00
N CYS A 130 -2.01 -30.67 -0.88
CA CYS A 130 -1.99 -31.84 -1.77
C CYS A 130 -1.16 -33.02 -1.23
N SER A 131 -0.54 -32.92 -0.05
CA SER A 131 0.34 -33.97 0.50
C SER A 131 -0.38 -35.16 1.15
N LYS A 132 -1.71 -35.31 1.00
CA LYS A 132 -2.49 -36.37 1.68
C LYS A 132 -3.12 -37.45 0.79
N ASP A 133 -2.97 -37.41 -0.53
CA ASP A 133 -3.66 -38.39 -1.40
C ASP A 133 -2.82 -39.62 -1.82
N ASN A 134 -1.61 -39.81 -1.28
CA ASN A 134 -0.77 -40.99 -1.61
C ASN A 134 -0.33 -41.82 -0.40
N LYS A 135 -1.27 -42.15 0.50
CA LYS A 135 -1.13 -43.30 1.40
C LYS A 135 -2.47 -44.02 1.55
N VAL A 136 -2.78 -44.85 0.56
CA VAL A 136 -3.66 -46.01 0.75
C VAL A 136 -2.78 -47.21 0.43
N ASP A 137 -2.41 -47.95 1.48
CA ASP A 137 -1.76 -49.26 1.40
C ASP A 137 -2.73 -50.30 0.80
#